data_AF-A0A4S2N631-F1
#
_entry.id   AF-A0A4S2N631-F1
#
_cell.length_a   1.000
_cell.length_b   1.000
_cell.length_c   1.000
_cell.angle_alpha   90.00
_cell.angle_beta   90.00
_cell.angle_gamma   90.00
#
_symmetry.space_group_name_H-M   'P 1'
#
loop_
_entity.id
_entity.type
_entity.pdbx_description
1 polymer ?
#
loop_
_entity_poly.entity_id
_entity_poly.type
_entity_poly.pdbx_seq_one_letter_code
_entity_poly.pdbx_strand_id
1 'polypeptide(L)'
;MAGASSGSDSSPEEEPTGHRSHSPDSTASDPESDDADSELAAPSAIANISFGALAKAQSSLSREHKKKPSPRQQNTVHDRTAPDPSSAAAGTKKKRSGEDTARPGGRSNKNAPAEQSSKRAVTRRREVITPIEKLRGPVRDPRFDPAVSGSFNEDAFKKHYGFLDSYREDEMKMLKAEVRKTRDGEELERLKRKLKSMESQKQARMDKERRKDVIRKFKKEEREKVKEGKKVWHLKESEIKKRVLTEKYGKLSEKQLEQKMARKEKRIAQKEKRNLPFGRRTE
;
A
#
# COMPACT_ATOMS: atom_id res chain seq x y z
N MET A 1 39.42 -50.67 21.89
CA MET A 1 38.25 -50.91 21.03
C MET A 1 37.76 -49.57 20.53
N ALA A 2 37.83 -49.40 19.21
CA ALA A 2 37.36 -48.21 18.50
C ALA A 2 35.83 -48.15 18.46
N GLY A 3 35.28 -46.95 18.39
CA GLY A 3 33.84 -46.71 18.23
C GLY A 3 33.58 -45.28 17.79
N ALA A 4 34.04 -44.93 16.59
CA ALA A 4 33.65 -43.71 15.89
C ALA A 4 32.23 -43.90 15.32
N SER A 5 31.35 -42.91 15.52
CA SER A 5 30.13 -42.77 14.71
C SER A 5 30.09 -41.36 14.14
N SER A 6 30.17 -41.34 12.81
CA SER A 6 30.04 -40.21 11.91
C SER A 6 28.57 -39.82 11.73
N GLY A 7 28.25 -38.55 11.90
CA GLY A 7 27.00 -37.94 11.44
C GLY A 7 27.33 -36.62 10.75
N SER A 8 27.41 -36.67 9.42
CA SER A 8 27.50 -35.55 8.49
C SER A 8 26.17 -34.81 8.33
N ASP A 9 26.25 -33.61 7.75
CA ASP A 9 25.16 -32.84 7.10
C ASP A 9 24.36 -31.90 8.06
N SER A 10 24.04 -30.64 7.76
CA SER A 10 24.17 -29.81 6.56
C SER A 10 24.17 -28.34 6.98
N SER A 11 25.02 -27.52 6.37
CA SER A 11 24.95 -26.06 6.44
C SER A 11 23.75 -25.52 5.66
N PRO A 12 23.10 -24.46 6.14
CA PRO A 12 22.54 -23.46 5.24
C PRO A 12 23.25 -22.12 5.45
N GLU A 13 23.98 -21.71 4.41
CA GLU A 13 24.33 -20.31 4.17
C GLU A 13 23.04 -19.50 3.97
N GLU A 14 22.94 -18.36 4.65
CA GLU A 14 21.93 -17.34 4.39
C GLU A 14 22.62 -16.11 3.81
N GLU A 15 22.58 -16.01 2.49
CA GLU A 15 22.82 -14.83 1.67
C GLU A 15 21.93 -13.64 2.11
N PRO A 16 22.44 -12.39 2.08
CA PRO A 16 21.63 -11.22 2.38
C PRO A 16 20.67 -10.90 1.22
N THR A 17 19.41 -11.28 1.36
CA THR A 17 18.34 -10.88 0.43
C THR A 17 18.10 -9.37 0.50
N GLY A 18 18.61 -8.65 -0.49
CA GLY A 18 18.31 -7.24 -0.73
C GLY A 18 16.84 -7.04 -1.13
N HIS A 19 15.97 -6.76 -0.16
CA HIS A 19 14.63 -6.26 -0.44
C HIS A 19 14.68 -4.77 -0.84
N ARG A 20 14.74 -4.55 -2.14
CA ARG A 20 14.42 -3.29 -2.82
C ARG A 20 12.97 -2.90 -2.51
N SER A 21 12.77 -1.95 -1.61
CA SER A 21 11.46 -1.32 -1.38
C SER A 21 11.14 -0.38 -2.55
N HIS A 22 10.33 -0.86 -3.49
CA HIS A 22 9.65 0.01 -4.43
C HIS A 22 8.59 0.82 -3.69
N SER A 23 8.80 2.13 -3.57
CA SER A 23 7.78 3.11 -3.20
C SER A 23 6.79 3.27 -4.36
N PRO A 24 5.50 2.97 -4.21
CA PRO A 24 4.49 3.60 -5.04
C PRO A 24 4.16 4.97 -4.44
N ASP A 25 4.68 6.02 -5.08
CA ASP A 25 4.15 7.37 -4.97
C ASP A 25 2.66 7.33 -5.31
N SER A 26 1.83 7.39 -4.28
CA SER A 26 0.37 7.43 -4.38
C SER A 26 -0.06 8.76 -3.80
N THR A 27 0.01 9.79 -4.62
CA THR A 27 -0.66 11.07 -4.40
C THR A 27 -2.16 10.86 -4.55
N ALA A 28 -2.76 10.25 -3.53
CA ALA A 28 -4.21 10.24 -3.36
C ALA A 28 -4.56 11.51 -2.57
N SER A 29 -4.92 12.56 -3.30
CA SER A 29 -5.65 13.69 -2.78
C SER A 29 -6.97 13.18 -2.22
N ASP A 30 -7.08 13.18 -0.89
CA ASP A 30 -8.28 12.83 -0.15
C ASP A 30 -9.13 14.11 0.00
N PRO A 31 -10.26 14.26 -0.70
CA PRO A 31 -11.23 15.27 -0.32
C PRO A 31 -12.03 14.72 0.86
N GLU A 32 -11.57 15.00 2.09
CA GLU A 32 -12.50 14.99 3.23
C GLU A 32 -13.44 16.17 3.04
N SER A 33 -14.66 15.87 2.61
CA SER A 33 -15.81 16.75 2.75
C SER A 33 -16.08 16.92 4.24
N ASP A 34 -15.80 18.12 4.75
CA ASP A 34 -16.38 18.61 5.98
C ASP A 34 -17.90 18.64 5.82
N ASP A 35 -18.60 17.63 6.35
CA ASP A 35 -20.04 17.71 6.63
C ASP A 35 -20.23 18.69 7.80
N ALA A 36 -20.17 19.98 7.47
CA ALA A 36 -20.82 21.02 8.24
C ALA A 36 -22.31 20.94 7.91
N ASP A 37 -23.15 20.72 8.94
CA ASP A 37 -24.60 20.78 8.89
C ASP A 37 -25.09 22.00 8.08
N SER A 38 -25.41 21.76 6.82
CA SER A 38 -26.21 22.64 5.97
C SER A 38 -27.53 21.93 5.81
N GLU A 39 -28.53 22.35 6.58
CA GLU A 39 -29.89 21.86 6.48
C GLU A 39 -30.33 21.77 5.01
N LEU A 40 -30.40 20.54 4.50
CA LEU A 40 -30.90 20.28 3.17
C LEU A 40 -32.41 20.49 3.20
N ALA A 41 -32.84 21.57 2.57
CA ALA A 41 -34.23 21.84 2.26
C ALA A 41 -34.92 20.57 1.71
N ALA A 42 -35.95 20.16 2.45
CA ALA A 42 -36.91 19.08 2.26
C ALA A 42 -36.77 18.14 1.03
N PRO A 43 -36.82 16.81 1.22
CA PRO A 43 -36.85 15.82 0.11
C PRO A 43 -38.04 15.98 -0.85
N SER A 44 -39.06 16.75 -0.48
CA SER A 44 -40.22 17.08 -1.33
C SER A 44 -39.88 18.03 -2.49
N ALA A 45 -38.87 18.89 -2.33
CA ALA A 45 -38.49 19.82 -3.39
C ALA A 45 -37.87 19.09 -4.59
N ILE A 46 -37.14 18.00 -4.35
CA ILE A 46 -36.50 17.17 -5.37
C ILE A 46 -37.55 16.32 -6.11
N ALA A 47 -38.60 15.87 -5.42
CA ALA A 47 -39.70 15.09 -6.02
C ALA A 47 -40.55 15.89 -7.02
N ASN A 48 -40.59 17.22 -6.90
CA ASN A 48 -41.33 18.11 -7.80
C ASN A 48 -40.51 18.59 -9.01
N ILE A 49 -39.24 18.16 -9.15
CA ILE A 49 -38.42 18.52 -10.30
C ILE A 49 -38.72 17.54 -11.43
N SER A 50 -39.20 18.04 -12.56
CA SER A 50 -39.46 17.19 -13.72
C SER A 50 -38.16 16.58 -14.24
N PHE A 51 -38.23 15.33 -14.71
CA PHE A 51 -37.09 14.62 -15.28
C PHE A 51 -36.41 15.40 -16.41
N GLY A 52 -37.17 16.18 -17.18
CA GLY A 52 -36.64 17.06 -18.22
C GLY A 52 -35.78 18.21 -17.67
N ALA A 53 -36.12 18.77 -16.51
CA ALA A 53 -35.31 19.79 -15.84
C ALA A 53 -33.99 19.20 -15.32
N LEU A 54 -34.02 17.97 -14.79
CA LEU A 54 -32.80 17.25 -14.37
C LEU A 54 -31.89 16.93 -15.57
N ALA A 55 -32.44 16.43 -16.67
CA ALA A 55 -31.68 16.15 -17.89
C ALA A 55 -31.06 17.43 -18.48
N LYS A 56 -31.80 18.55 -18.46
CA LYS A 56 -31.30 19.85 -18.92
C LYS A 56 -30.15 20.36 -18.04
N ALA A 57 -30.26 20.24 -16.72
CA ALA A 57 -29.20 20.61 -15.78
C ALA A 57 -27.92 19.76 -15.98
N GLN A 58 -28.07 18.45 -16.21
CA GLN A 58 -26.93 17.57 -16.51
C GLN A 58 -26.26 17.93 -17.85
N SER A 59 -27.05 18.32 -18.86
CA SER A 59 -26.52 18.73 -20.17
C SER A 59 -25.76 20.08 -20.11
N SER A 60 -26.16 21.01 -19.23
CA SER A 60 -25.45 22.28 -19.07
C SER A 60 -24.14 22.10 -18.29
N LEU A 61 -24.15 21.31 -17.22
CA LEU A 61 -22.96 21.01 -16.41
C LEU A 61 -21.89 20.29 -17.22
N SER A 62 -22.27 19.34 -18.06
CA SER A 62 -21.34 18.61 -18.94
C SER A 62 -20.77 19.47 -20.08
N ARG A 63 -21.46 20.55 -20.48
CA ARG A 63 -21.03 21.47 -21.53
C ARG A 63 -20.06 22.55 -21.03
N GLU A 64 -20.10 22.88 -19.74
CA GLU A 64 -19.21 23.86 -19.10
C GLU A 64 -17.78 23.32 -18.93
N HIS A 65 -17.63 22.01 -18.72
CA HIS A 65 -16.32 21.33 -18.68
C HIS A 65 -15.70 21.04 -20.06
N LYS A 66 -16.34 21.43 -21.17
CA LYS A 66 -15.84 21.22 -22.56
C LYS A 66 -15.84 22.48 -23.43
N LYS A 67 -15.42 23.63 -22.89
CA LYS A 67 -15.10 24.81 -23.71
C LYS A 67 -13.66 25.28 -23.54
N LYS A 68 -12.78 24.71 -24.39
CA LYS A 68 -11.82 25.49 -25.19
C LYS A 68 -11.79 24.91 -26.60
N PRO A 69 -12.25 25.67 -27.61
CA PRO A 69 -11.66 25.59 -28.94
C PRO A 69 -11.22 26.98 -29.43
N SER A 70 -10.04 27.01 -30.07
CA SER A 70 -9.51 28.15 -30.82
C SER A 70 -10.39 28.46 -32.05
N PRO A 71 -10.35 29.69 -32.60
CA PRO A 71 -11.18 30.05 -33.73
C PRO A 71 -10.61 29.44 -35.01
N ARG A 72 -11.42 28.64 -35.72
CA ARG A 72 -11.13 28.16 -37.08
C ARG A 72 -12.08 28.88 -38.04
N GLN A 73 -11.48 29.66 -38.93
CA GLN A 73 -12.13 30.40 -40.00
C GLN A 73 -12.75 29.46 -41.04
N GLN A 74 -13.72 30.02 -41.75
CA GLN A 74 -14.67 29.41 -42.67
C GLN A 74 -13.97 28.97 -43.98
N ASN A 75 -14.34 27.81 -44.52
CA ASN A 75 -13.92 27.34 -45.83
C ASN A 75 -14.87 27.89 -46.91
N THR A 76 -14.33 28.63 -47.87
CA THR A 76 -14.90 28.77 -49.23
C THR A 76 -14.14 27.84 -50.18
N VAL A 77 -14.88 27.25 -51.11
CA VAL A 77 -14.41 26.29 -52.11
C VAL A 77 -13.92 27.07 -53.33
N HIS A 78 -12.74 26.78 -53.88
CA HIS A 78 -12.39 26.94 -55.30
C HIS A 78 -11.06 26.26 -55.67
N ASP A 79 -10.85 26.17 -56.98
CA ASP A 79 -10.30 25.07 -57.76
C ASP A 79 -8.75 25.06 -57.96
N ARG A 80 -8.24 23.86 -58.21
CA ARG A 80 -6.96 23.40 -58.80
C ARG A 80 -5.80 24.40 -59.04
N THR A 81 -4.63 24.10 -58.46
CA THR A 81 -3.37 23.73 -59.18
C THR A 81 -2.27 23.28 -58.19
N ALA A 82 -1.30 22.50 -58.69
CA ALA A 82 -0.38 21.63 -57.93
C ALA A 82 0.95 22.35 -57.49
N PRO A 83 1.99 21.65 -56.97
CA PRO A 83 2.57 21.93 -55.64
C PRO A 83 4.01 22.46 -55.66
N ASP A 84 4.50 23.03 -54.54
CA ASP A 84 5.90 22.83 -54.11
C ASP A 84 6.16 23.24 -52.63
N PRO A 85 7.21 22.68 -51.99
CA PRO A 85 7.36 22.62 -50.54
C PRO A 85 8.43 23.59 -50.00
N SER A 86 8.17 24.24 -48.88
CA SER A 86 9.15 24.53 -47.81
C SER A 86 8.62 25.58 -46.85
N SER A 87 8.45 25.23 -45.58
CA SER A 87 8.80 26.13 -44.49
C SER A 87 8.80 25.36 -43.18
N ALA A 88 9.95 25.38 -42.52
CA ALA A 88 10.23 24.76 -41.25
C ALA A 88 9.27 25.20 -40.14
N ALA A 89 8.74 24.24 -39.38
CA ALA A 89 8.13 24.50 -38.08
C ALA A 89 9.06 23.99 -36.99
N ALA A 90 9.68 24.94 -36.29
CA ALA A 90 10.44 24.73 -35.07
C ALA A 90 9.50 24.24 -33.94
N GLY A 91 9.70 23.00 -33.50
CA GLY A 91 9.05 22.42 -32.33
C GLY A 91 10.09 22.06 -31.27
N THR A 92 10.01 22.73 -30.13
CA THR A 92 10.88 22.61 -28.94
C THR A 92 10.92 21.19 -28.38
N LYS A 93 12.11 20.57 -28.36
CA LYS A 93 12.34 19.26 -27.74
C LYS A 93 12.72 19.40 -26.26
N LYS A 94 11.87 18.84 -25.39
CA LYS A 94 12.18 18.52 -23.99
C LYS A 94 13.20 17.37 -23.98
N LYS A 95 14.44 17.66 -23.56
CA LYS A 95 15.54 16.70 -23.43
C LYS A 95 15.20 15.66 -22.36
N ARG A 96 14.93 14.42 -22.75
CA ARG A 96 15.08 13.24 -21.88
C ARG A 96 16.36 12.55 -22.32
N SER A 97 17.34 12.55 -21.42
CA SER A 97 18.62 11.84 -21.56
C SER A 97 18.34 10.33 -21.56
N GLY A 98 18.47 9.73 -22.73
CA GLY A 98 18.45 8.29 -22.95
C GLY A 98 19.16 8.03 -24.26
N GLU A 99 20.40 7.57 -24.13
CA GLU A 99 21.34 7.07 -25.14
C GLU A 99 20.82 6.98 -26.58
N ASP A 100 21.41 7.80 -27.44
CA ASP A 100 21.12 7.95 -28.86
C ASP A 100 21.37 6.63 -29.63
N THR A 101 20.37 5.74 -29.67
CA THR A 101 20.20 4.90 -30.87
C THR A 101 19.63 5.78 -31.96
N ALA A 102 20.52 6.50 -32.66
CA ALA A 102 20.18 7.26 -33.85
C ALA A 102 19.35 6.36 -34.78
N ARG A 103 18.07 6.71 -34.97
CA ARG A 103 17.23 6.08 -35.98
C ARG A 103 17.93 6.28 -37.33
N PRO A 104 17.99 5.26 -38.20
CA PRO A 104 18.64 5.43 -39.50
C PRO A 104 18.03 6.64 -40.20
N GLY A 105 18.88 7.49 -40.76
CA GLY A 105 18.44 8.65 -41.52
C GLY A 105 17.40 8.23 -42.56
N GLY A 106 16.33 9.02 -42.69
CA GLY A 106 15.30 8.75 -43.69
C GLY A 106 15.90 8.68 -45.09
N ARG A 107 15.33 7.84 -45.95
CA ARG A 107 15.70 7.80 -47.37
C ARG A 107 15.38 9.16 -48.00
N SER A 108 16.22 9.62 -48.92
CA SER A 108 15.99 10.85 -49.69
C SER A 108 14.77 10.74 -50.62
N ASN A 109 14.43 9.53 -51.10
CA ASN A 109 13.21 9.24 -51.85
C ASN A 109 12.72 7.79 -51.55
N LYS A 110 11.45 7.47 -51.81
CA LYS A 110 10.84 6.15 -51.54
C LYS A 110 11.59 5.01 -52.23
N ASN A 111 12.15 5.27 -53.41
CA ASN A 111 12.86 4.29 -54.24
C ASN A 111 14.39 4.28 -53.99
N ALA A 112 14.91 5.09 -53.07
CA ALA A 112 16.35 5.14 -52.77
C ALA A 112 16.73 4.20 -51.60
N PRO A 113 17.93 3.59 -51.61
CA PRO A 113 18.43 2.85 -50.45
C PRO A 113 18.69 3.77 -49.25
N ALA A 114 18.67 3.21 -48.04
CA ALA A 114 19.01 3.94 -46.80
C ALA A 114 20.41 3.55 -46.33
N GLU A 115 21.26 4.51 -46.04
CA GLU A 115 22.57 4.26 -45.43
C GLU A 115 22.42 3.89 -43.94
N GLN A 116 23.14 2.84 -43.50
CA GLN A 116 23.23 2.45 -42.09
C GLN A 116 24.69 2.30 -41.66
N SER A 117 25.00 2.66 -40.41
CA SER A 117 26.35 2.52 -39.87
C SER A 117 26.73 1.04 -39.70
N SER A 118 27.93 0.69 -40.15
CA SER A 118 28.53 -0.64 -39.97
C SER A 118 28.75 -1.02 -38.50
N LYS A 119 28.76 -0.05 -37.59
CA LYS A 119 28.87 -0.27 -36.13
C LYS A 119 27.58 -0.78 -35.50
N ARG A 120 26.44 -0.72 -36.21
CA ARG A 120 25.16 -1.18 -35.68
C ARG A 120 25.01 -2.68 -35.92
N ALA A 121 25.18 -3.46 -34.84
CA ALA A 121 24.99 -4.90 -34.89
C ALA A 121 23.55 -5.27 -35.25
N VAL A 122 23.38 -6.22 -36.18
CA VAL A 122 22.08 -6.77 -36.55
C VAL A 122 21.62 -7.76 -35.49
N THR A 123 20.36 -7.67 -35.07
CA THR A 123 19.79 -8.62 -34.11
C THR A 123 19.64 -10.00 -34.75
N ARG A 124 20.23 -11.04 -34.14
CA ARG A 124 20.08 -12.43 -34.59
C ARG A 124 18.70 -13.05 -34.30
N ARG A 125 17.86 -12.36 -33.51
CA ARG A 125 16.53 -12.83 -33.12
C ARG A 125 15.50 -12.38 -34.16
N ARG A 126 14.73 -13.32 -34.71
CA ARG A 126 13.53 -13.03 -35.50
C ARG A 126 12.35 -12.90 -34.53
N GLU A 127 11.75 -11.72 -34.45
CA GLU A 127 10.49 -11.52 -33.74
C GLU A 127 9.34 -12.06 -34.61
N VAL A 128 9.06 -13.37 -34.49
CA VAL A 128 8.03 -14.05 -35.31
C VAL A 128 6.61 -13.78 -34.79
N ILE A 129 6.47 -13.38 -33.52
CA ILE A 129 5.21 -13.01 -32.90
C ILE A 129 5.44 -11.63 -32.29
N THR A 130 4.67 -10.62 -32.73
CA THR A 130 4.62 -9.33 -32.05
C THR A 130 4.34 -9.58 -30.57
N PRO A 131 5.12 -9.06 -29.62
CA PRO A 131 4.84 -9.26 -28.20
C PRO A 131 3.39 -8.86 -27.96
N ILE A 132 2.55 -9.83 -27.60
CA ILE A 132 1.15 -9.57 -27.24
C ILE A 132 1.25 -8.62 -26.06
N GLU A 133 0.96 -7.35 -26.33
CA GLU A 133 0.96 -6.30 -25.34
C GLU A 133 0.12 -6.79 -24.16
N LYS A 134 0.76 -7.01 -23.02
CA LYS A 134 0.14 -7.46 -21.75
C LYS A 134 -0.78 -6.37 -21.15
N LEU A 135 -1.38 -5.52 -22.00
CA LEU A 135 -2.19 -4.37 -21.60
C LEU A 135 -3.55 -4.75 -21.03
N ARG A 136 -3.96 -6.03 -21.15
CA ARG A 136 -5.00 -6.60 -20.30
C ARG A 136 -4.38 -7.82 -19.66
N GLY A 137 -4.32 -7.84 -18.32
CA GLY A 137 -3.83 -8.99 -17.57
C GLY A 137 -4.56 -10.28 -17.98
N PRO A 138 -4.13 -11.46 -17.51
CA PRO A 138 -4.85 -12.70 -17.79
C PRO A 138 -6.33 -12.50 -17.44
N VAL A 139 -7.23 -12.97 -18.32
CA VAL A 139 -8.68 -12.96 -18.09
C VAL A 139 -8.92 -13.75 -16.81
N ARG A 140 -9.00 -13.04 -15.68
CA ARG A 140 -9.30 -13.62 -14.38
C ARG A 140 -10.82 -13.63 -14.23
N ASP A 141 -11.33 -14.71 -13.67
CA ASP A 141 -12.74 -14.80 -13.29
C ASP A 141 -13.09 -13.54 -12.47
N PRO A 142 -14.18 -12.84 -12.80
CA PRO A 142 -14.55 -11.57 -12.17
C PRO A 142 -14.69 -11.68 -10.65
N ARG A 143 -14.99 -12.87 -10.11
CA ARG A 143 -15.00 -13.11 -8.65
C ARG A 143 -13.63 -12.91 -8.01
N PHE A 144 -12.58 -13.16 -8.77
CA PHE A 144 -11.19 -13.01 -8.35
C PHE A 144 -10.52 -11.79 -9.01
N ASP A 145 -11.28 -10.95 -9.72
CA ASP A 145 -10.79 -9.67 -10.20
C ASP A 145 -10.81 -8.67 -9.03
N PRO A 146 -9.65 -8.16 -8.58
CA PRO A 146 -9.58 -7.16 -7.52
C PRO A 146 -10.40 -5.90 -7.84
N ALA A 147 -10.64 -5.59 -9.12
CA ALA A 147 -11.48 -4.48 -9.54
C ALA A 147 -12.97 -4.68 -9.21
N VAL A 148 -13.43 -5.94 -9.15
CA VAL A 148 -14.82 -6.31 -8.83
C VAL A 148 -14.99 -6.59 -7.34
N SER A 149 -14.03 -7.26 -6.72
CA SER A 149 -14.08 -7.60 -5.28
C SER A 149 -13.73 -6.43 -4.35
N GLY A 150 -13.17 -5.33 -4.88
CA GLY A 150 -12.74 -4.17 -4.10
C GLY A 150 -11.53 -4.44 -3.18
N SER A 151 -10.91 -3.37 -2.68
CA SER A 151 -9.82 -3.48 -1.70
C SER A 151 -10.35 -3.67 -0.28
N PHE A 152 -9.68 -4.50 0.53
CA PHE A 152 -10.05 -4.70 1.93
C PHE A 152 -9.78 -3.44 2.77
N ASN A 153 -10.86 -2.77 3.17
CA ASN A 153 -10.82 -1.63 4.06
C ASN A 153 -10.95 -2.09 5.52
N GLU A 154 -9.82 -2.18 6.23
CA GLU A 154 -9.78 -2.68 7.62
C GLU A 154 -10.70 -1.86 8.55
N ASP A 155 -10.76 -0.55 8.38
CA ASP A 155 -11.55 0.32 9.26
C ASP A 155 -13.06 0.20 9.00
N ALA A 156 -13.48 0.02 7.75
CA ALA A 156 -14.88 -0.26 7.41
C ALA A 156 -15.30 -1.65 7.92
N PHE A 157 -14.45 -2.67 7.73
CA PHE A 157 -14.67 -4.00 8.27
C PHE A 157 -14.84 -3.97 9.79
N LYS A 158 -13.99 -3.24 10.51
CA LYS A 158 -14.12 -3.09 11.97
C LYS A 158 -15.42 -2.43 12.39
N LYS A 159 -15.88 -1.41 11.66
CA LYS A 159 -17.17 -0.75 11.93
C LYS A 159 -18.35 -1.70 11.70
N HIS A 160 -18.39 -2.38 10.56
CA HIS A 160 -19.49 -3.28 10.20
C HIS A 160 -19.54 -4.56 11.04
N TYR A 161 -18.37 -5.10 11.40
CA TYR A 161 -18.25 -6.36 12.13
C TYR A 161 -17.77 -6.19 13.58
N GLY A 162 -18.00 -5.01 14.18
CA GLY A 162 -17.60 -4.73 15.56
C GLY A 162 -18.25 -5.66 16.59
N PHE A 163 -19.44 -6.18 16.29
CA PHE A 163 -20.13 -7.15 17.14
C PHE A 163 -19.29 -8.42 17.37
N LEU A 164 -18.43 -8.83 16.44
CA LEU A 164 -17.62 -10.04 16.60
C LEU A 164 -16.70 -9.99 17.83
N ASP A 165 -16.37 -8.79 18.34
CA ASP A 165 -15.57 -8.70 19.56
C ASP A 165 -16.34 -9.13 20.81
N SER A 166 -17.64 -8.88 20.91
CA SER A 166 -18.46 -9.40 22.03
C SER A 166 -18.54 -10.93 21.98
N TYR A 167 -18.83 -11.50 20.81
CA TYR A 167 -18.88 -12.96 20.63
C TYR A 167 -17.56 -13.64 21.00
N ARG A 168 -16.42 -13.05 20.61
CA ARG A 168 -15.09 -13.58 20.98
C ARG A 168 -14.85 -13.49 22.49
N GLU A 169 -15.35 -12.45 23.15
CA GLU A 169 -15.25 -12.33 24.61
C GLU A 169 -16.07 -13.40 25.33
N ASP A 170 -17.27 -13.68 24.85
CA ASP A 170 -18.12 -14.73 25.39
C ASP A 170 -17.53 -16.11 25.12
N GLU A 171 -16.95 -16.36 23.93
CA GLU A 171 -16.22 -17.60 23.65
C GLU A 171 -15.04 -17.78 24.62
N MET A 172 -14.27 -16.74 24.94
CA MET A 172 -13.21 -16.82 25.94
C MET A 172 -13.74 -17.11 27.34
N LYS A 173 -14.90 -16.57 27.74
CA LYS A 173 -15.54 -16.88 29.03
C LYS A 173 -15.97 -18.35 29.08
N MET A 174 -16.56 -18.85 27.99
CA MET A 174 -16.96 -20.25 27.87
C MET A 174 -15.76 -21.19 27.96
N LEU A 175 -14.68 -20.91 27.23
CA LEU A 175 -13.43 -21.69 27.32
C LEU A 175 -12.83 -21.65 28.73
N LYS A 176 -12.90 -20.52 29.43
CA LYS A 176 -12.47 -20.42 30.84
C LYS A 176 -13.29 -21.31 31.76
N ALA A 177 -14.60 -21.35 31.56
CA ALA A 177 -15.49 -22.22 32.33
C ALA A 177 -15.23 -23.69 32.03
N GLU A 178 -14.99 -24.04 30.78
CA GLU A 178 -14.71 -25.41 30.34
C GLU A 178 -13.39 -25.93 30.90
N VAL A 179 -12.31 -25.14 30.80
CA VAL A 179 -10.99 -25.46 31.40
C VAL A 179 -11.08 -25.72 32.91
N ARG A 180 -12.02 -25.09 33.61
CA ARG A 180 -12.25 -25.31 35.05
C ARG A 180 -13.01 -26.60 35.35
N LYS A 181 -13.83 -27.07 34.40
CA LYS A 181 -14.69 -28.26 34.56
C LYS A 181 -13.99 -29.54 34.11
N THR A 182 -13.22 -29.47 33.03
CA THR A 182 -12.54 -30.64 32.45
C THR A 182 -11.46 -31.17 33.38
N ARG A 183 -11.44 -32.49 33.58
CA ARG A 183 -10.42 -33.21 34.36
C ARG A 183 -9.44 -33.99 33.48
N ASP A 184 -9.84 -34.32 32.26
CA ASP A 184 -9.01 -35.03 31.28
C ASP A 184 -7.84 -34.17 30.83
N GLY A 185 -6.61 -34.69 30.95
CA GLY A 185 -5.38 -33.92 30.77
C GLY A 185 -5.19 -33.40 29.34
N GLU A 186 -5.39 -34.26 28.34
CA GLU A 186 -5.21 -33.91 26.92
C GLU A 186 -6.23 -32.86 26.45
N GLU A 187 -7.50 -33.02 26.84
CA GLU A 187 -8.57 -32.08 26.50
C GLU A 187 -8.35 -30.72 27.19
N LEU A 188 -7.95 -30.75 28.46
CA LEU A 188 -7.63 -29.55 29.23
C LEU A 188 -6.45 -28.78 28.61
N GLU A 189 -5.41 -29.47 28.12
CA GLU A 189 -4.32 -28.84 27.40
C GLU A 189 -4.78 -28.22 26.07
N ARG A 190 -5.62 -28.92 25.32
CA ARG A 190 -6.21 -28.42 24.07
C ARG A 190 -7.02 -27.14 24.32
N LEU A 191 -7.87 -27.13 25.35
CA LEU A 191 -8.68 -25.97 25.71
C LEU A 191 -7.83 -24.80 26.20
N LYS A 192 -6.81 -25.05 27.04
CA LYS A 192 -5.85 -24.03 27.48
C LYS A 192 -5.09 -23.43 26.29
N ARG A 193 -4.69 -24.25 25.31
CA ARG A 193 -4.02 -23.79 24.09
C ARG A 193 -4.94 -22.90 23.26
N LYS A 194 -6.21 -23.29 23.08
CA LYS A 194 -7.20 -22.48 22.37
C LYS A 194 -7.43 -21.13 23.08
N LEU A 195 -7.63 -21.15 24.40
CA LEU A 195 -7.80 -19.96 25.22
C LEU A 195 -6.59 -19.02 25.11
N LYS A 196 -5.37 -19.54 25.23
CA LYS A 196 -4.14 -18.75 25.09
C LYS A 196 -4.01 -18.13 23.69
N SER A 197 -4.40 -18.87 22.65
CA SER A 197 -4.42 -18.35 21.27
C SER A 197 -5.39 -17.18 21.14
N MET A 198 -6.62 -17.32 21.66
CA MET A 198 -7.64 -16.27 21.63
C MET A 198 -7.22 -15.03 22.42
N GLU A 199 -6.66 -15.21 23.61
CA GLU A 199 -6.13 -14.10 24.42
C GLU A 199 -4.96 -13.39 23.73
N SER A 200 -4.06 -14.14 23.10
CA SER A 200 -2.94 -13.59 22.32
C SER A 200 -3.44 -12.80 21.10
N GLN A 201 -4.44 -13.31 20.37
CA GLN A 201 -5.04 -12.59 19.25
C GLN A 201 -5.72 -11.30 19.71
N LYS A 202 -6.49 -11.33 20.81
CA LYS A 202 -7.08 -10.13 21.41
C LYS A 202 -6.00 -9.11 21.76
N GLN A 203 -4.95 -9.53 22.45
CA GLN A 203 -3.85 -8.64 22.82
C GLN A 203 -3.15 -8.03 21.60
N ALA A 204 -2.92 -8.82 20.55
CA ALA A 204 -2.33 -8.32 19.30
C ALA A 204 -3.22 -7.27 18.61
N ARG A 205 -4.56 -7.48 18.58
CA ARG A 205 -5.50 -6.47 18.07
C ARG A 205 -5.43 -5.18 18.88
N MET A 206 -5.45 -5.28 20.21
CA MET A 206 -5.34 -4.11 21.10
C MET A 206 -4.02 -3.37 20.93
N ASP A 207 -2.90 -4.08 20.75
CA ASP A 207 -1.59 -3.45 20.50
C ASP A 207 -1.55 -2.75 19.12
N LYS A 208 -2.20 -3.32 18.10
CA LYS A 208 -2.35 -2.68 16.78
C LYS A 208 -3.21 -1.41 16.88
N GLU A 209 -4.30 -1.45 17.64
CA GLU A 209 -5.18 -0.30 17.86
C GLU A 209 -4.48 0.82 18.62
N ARG A 210 -3.76 0.51 19.71
CA ARG A 210 -2.92 1.51 20.41
C ARG A 210 -1.96 2.22 19.46
N ARG A 211 -1.31 1.47 18.55
CA ARG A 211 -0.43 2.07 17.55
C ARG A 211 -1.19 2.98 16.59
N LYS A 212 -2.36 2.57 16.10
CA LYS A 212 -3.22 3.42 15.25
C LYS A 212 -3.68 4.67 15.99
N ASP A 213 -4.03 4.57 17.26
CA ASP A 213 -4.50 5.68 18.08
C ASP A 213 -3.40 6.71 18.32
N VAL A 214 -2.17 6.28 18.63
CA VAL A 214 -1.00 7.17 18.74
C VAL A 214 -0.77 7.93 17.44
N ILE A 215 -0.87 7.25 16.30
CA ILE A 215 -0.72 7.90 14.99
C ILE A 215 -1.87 8.88 14.74
N ARG A 216 -3.11 8.50 15.07
CA ARG A 216 -4.30 9.35 14.89
C ARG A 216 -4.21 10.62 15.73
N LYS A 217 -3.82 10.50 17.01
CA LYS A 217 -3.59 11.64 17.91
C LYS A 217 -2.52 12.57 17.36
N PHE A 218 -1.37 12.00 16.95
CA PHE A 218 -0.29 12.80 16.37
C PHE A 218 -0.71 13.52 15.09
N LYS A 219 -1.41 12.84 14.17
CA LYS A 219 -1.92 13.47 12.95
C LYS A 219 -2.90 14.61 13.26
N LYS A 220 -3.71 14.47 14.32
CA LYS A 220 -4.64 15.53 14.76
C LYS A 220 -3.87 16.76 15.28
N GLU A 221 -2.91 16.56 16.19
CA GLU A 221 -2.02 17.62 16.70
C GLU A 221 -1.27 18.33 15.56
N GLU A 222 -0.79 17.57 14.59
CA GLU A 222 -0.07 18.13 13.45
C GLU A 222 -0.98 18.92 12.51
N ARG A 223 -2.20 18.44 12.28
CA ARG A 223 -3.22 19.16 11.51
C ARG A 223 -3.51 20.52 12.15
N GLU A 224 -3.56 20.61 13.48
CA GLU A 224 -3.74 21.87 14.21
C GLU A 224 -2.54 22.81 14.02
N LYS A 225 -1.30 22.33 14.14
CA LYS A 225 -0.09 23.12 13.87
C LYS A 225 -0.01 23.61 12.43
N VAL A 226 -0.44 22.80 11.47
CA VAL A 226 -0.47 23.18 10.06
C VAL A 226 -1.52 24.25 9.81
N LYS A 227 -2.67 24.20 10.50
CA LYS A 227 -3.66 25.29 10.48
C LYS A 227 -3.07 26.60 11.03
N GLU A 228 -2.18 26.53 12.02
CA GLU A 228 -1.40 27.68 12.51
C GLU A 228 -0.31 28.16 11.52
N GLY A 229 -0.10 27.45 10.39
CA GLY A 229 0.89 27.78 9.37
C GLY A 229 2.26 27.11 9.55
N LYS A 230 2.42 26.20 10.53
CA LYS A 230 3.65 25.42 10.68
C LYS A 230 3.75 24.37 9.57
N LYS A 231 4.98 23.97 9.24
CA LYS A 231 5.24 22.94 8.22
C LYS A 231 4.76 21.57 8.71
N VAL A 232 4.11 20.82 7.80
CA VAL A 232 3.69 19.43 8.04
C VAL A 232 4.89 18.56 8.46
N TRP A 233 4.81 17.99 9.66
CA TRP A 233 5.78 17.04 10.19
C TRP A 233 5.22 15.62 10.28
N HIS A 234 6.01 14.64 9.86
CA HIS A 234 5.67 13.22 9.98
C HIS A 234 6.57 12.54 11.00
N LEU A 235 5.95 11.82 11.94
CA LEU A 235 6.68 11.11 12.98
C LEU A 235 7.46 9.93 12.40
N LYS A 236 8.72 9.79 12.81
CA LYS A 236 9.53 8.60 12.47
C LYS A 236 8.96 7.36 13.16
N GLU A 237 9.16 6.19 12.57
CA GLU A 237 8.68 4.93 13.17
C GLU A 237 9.25 4.67 14.57
N SER A 238 10.50 5.07 14.82
CA SER A 238 11.14 4.94 16.13
C SER A 238 10.44 5.80 17.20
N GLU A 239 10.00 6.99 16.83
CA GLU A 239 9.25 7.90 17.70
C GLU A 239 7.83 7.38 17.95
N ILE A 240 7.17 6.82 16.93
CA ILE A 240 5.89 6.12 17.10
C ILE A 240 6.03 4.98 18.11
N LYS A 241 7.08 4.15 17.96
CA LYS A 241 7.35 3.05 18.89
C LYS A 241 7.58 3.55 20.32
N LYS A 242 8.33 4.64 20.51
CA LYS A 242 8.52 5.28 21.83
C LYS A 242 7.19 5.74 22.42
N ARG A 243 6.37 6.47 21.66
CA ARG A 243 5.05 6.96 22.12
C ARG A 243 4.09 5.81 22.47
N VAL A 244 4.05 4.75 21.67
CA VAL A 244 3.25 3.55 21.98
C VAL A 244 3.76 2.89 23.27
N LEU A 245 5.07 2.85 23.48
CA LEU A 245 5.67 2.26 24.67
C LEU A 245 5.39 3.09 25.93
N THR A 246 5.47 4.41 25.84
CA THR A 246 5.12 5.32 26.94
C THR A 246 3.64 5.21 27.29
N GLU A 247 2.73 5.16 26.31
CA GLU A 247 1.30 4.93 26.59
C GLU A 247 1.02 3.53 27.17
N LYS A 248 1.76 2.50 26.72
CA LYS A 248 1.60 1.13 27.20
C LYS A 248 2.02 0.98 28.66
N TYR A 249 3.17 1.54 29.02
CA TYR A 249 3.69 1.47 30.39
C TYR A 249 3.05 2.51 31.30
N GLY A 250 2.68 3.70 30.81
CA GLY A 250 1.98 4.71 31.62
C GLY A 250 0.62 4.26 32.15
N LYS A 251 0.01 3.23 31.55
CA LYS A 251 -1.25 2.62 32.04
C LYS A 251 -1.05 1.56 33.13
N LEU A 252 0.18 1.12 33.39
CA LEU A 252 0.48 0.13 34.45
C LEU A 252 0.80 0.84 35.76
N SER A 253 0.54 0.18 36.89
CA SER A 253 0.99 0.68 38.19
C SER A 253 2.51 0.53 38.35
N GLU A 254 3.11 1.34 39.22
CA GLU A 254 4.56 1.33 39.48
C GLU A 254 5.10 -0.07 39.81
N LYS A 255 4.46 -0.78 40.74
CA LYS A 255 4.82 -2.17 41.08
C LYS A 255 4.75 -3.12 39.88
N GLN A 256 3.76 -2.95 39.00
CA GLN A 256 3.65 -3.78 37.79
C GLN A 256 4.73 -3.42 36.76
N LEU A 257 5.10 -2.13 36.67
CA LEU A 257 6.18 -1.66 35.82
C LEU A 257 7.53 -2.20 36.26
N GLU A 258 7.87 -2.08 37.54
CA GLU A 258 9.09 -2.64 38.12
C GLU A 258 9.20 -4.14 37.86
N GLN A 259 8.13 -4.90 38.11
CA GLN A 259 8.12 -6.34 37.81
C GLN A 259 8.33 -6.63 36.32
N LYS A 260 7.75 -5.83 35.42
CA LYS A 260 7.93 -6.01 33.97
C LYS A 260 9.36 -5.64 33.54
N MET A 261 9.94 -4.60 34.13
CA MET A 261 11.32 -4.17 33.86
C MET A 261 12.33 -5.17 34.40
N ALA A 262 12.19 -5.63 35.65
CA ALA A 262 13.02 -6.68 36.23
C ALA A 262 12.96 -7.99 35.42
N ARG A 263 11.77 -8.40 34.94
CA ARG A 263 11.64 -9.56 34.04
C ARG A 263 12.33 -9.32 32.68
N LYS A 264 12.31 -8.09 32.18
CA LYS A 264 12.97 -7.72 30.92
C LYS A 264 14.49 -7.71 31.09
N GLU A 265 15.00 -7.12 32.16
CA GLU A 265 16.41 -7.10 32.54
C GLU A 265 16.94 -8.52 32.72
N LYS A 266 16.25 -9.38 33.47
CA LYS A 266 16.63 -10.79 33.64
C LYS A 266 16.74 -11.52 32.30
N ARG A 267 15.83 -11.27 31.36
CA ARG A 267 15.88 -11.87 30.01
C ARG A 267 17.03 -11.31 29.17
N ILE A 268 17.32 -10.02 29.29
CA ILE A 268 18.44 -9.38 28.60
C ILE A 268 19.76 -9.94 29.15
N ALA A 269 19.95 -9.92 30.47
CA ALA A 269 21.12 -10.48 31.14
C ALA A 269 21.35 -11.96 30.79
N GLN A 270 20.28 -12.76 30.72
CA GLN A 270 20.39 -14.16 30.29
C GLN A 270 20.81 -14.29 28.81
N LYS A 271 20.31 -13.41 27.92
CA LYS A 271 20.72 -13.38 26.51
C LYS A 271 22.17 -12.92 26.37
N GLU A 272 22.58 -11.91 27.13
CA GLU A 272 23.97 -11.45 27.17
C GLU A 272 24.87 -12.57 27.64
N LYS A 273 24.57 -13.24 28.76
CA LYS A 273 25.31 -14.42 29.24
C LYS A 273 25.40 -15.53 28.20
N ARG A 274 24.35 -15.77 27.43
CA ARG A 274 24.36 -16.76 26.34
C ARG A 274 25.18 -16.30 25.13
N ASN A 275 25.23 -15.00 24.88
CA ASN A 275 25.99 -14.39 23.79
C ASN A 275 27.45 -14.13 24.16
N LEU A 276 27.84 -14.29 25.43
CA LEU A 276 29.24 -14.26 25.85
C LEU A 276 29.98 -15.44 25.19
N PRO A 277 31.12 -15.20 24.53
CA PRO A 277 31.94 -16.29 24.01
C PRO A 277 32.37 -17.19 25.17
N PHE A 278 32.27 -18.52 24.99
CA PHE A 278 32.81 -19.46 25.95
C PHE A 278 34.33 -19.24 26.05
N GLY A 279 34.84 -19.01 27.27
CA GLY A 279 36.29 -18.89 27.48
C GLY A 279 37.00 -20.12 26.94
N ARG A 280 38.14 -19.93 26.24
CA ARG A 280 38.99 -21.06 25.84
C ARG A 280 39.39 -21.82 27.09
N ARG A 281 39.14 -23.13 27.11
CA ARG A 281 39.77 -24.04 28.07
C ARG A 281 41.28 -23.93 27.84
N THR A 282 41.98 -23.25 28.75
CA THR A 282 43.43 -23.37 28.86
C THR A 282 43.70 -24.65 29.65
N GLU A 283 44.37 -25.61 29.02
CA GLU A 283 45.03 -26.71 29.73
C GLU A 283 46.27 -26.23 30.45
#